data_AF-A0A3S3YXJ1-F1
#
_entry.id   AF-A0A3S3YXJ1-F1
#
_cell.length_a   1.000
_cell.length_b   1.000
_cell.length_c   1.000
_cell.angle_alpha   90.00
_cell.angle_beta   90.00
_cell.angle_gamma   90.00
#
_symmetry.space_group_name_H-M   'P 1'
#
loop_
_entity.id
_entity.type
_entity.pdbx_description
1 polymer ?
#
loop_
_entity_poly.entity_id
_entity_poly.type
_entity_poly.pdbx_seq_one_letter_code
_entity_poly.pdbx_strand_id
1 'polypeptide(L)'
;MIINQYKTIGVEIHSGLFGKGSAAGLPGRYGWVRVNGSYMLNLAKAYDDPIKKDNKLFANWQRLQFDFTYIADKYENYKAFNIKKRLNVSLKYYYHLPFLQDVSILAGGGYRGQDDYNISFQSSYGYGIVGLASGLSFLLNK
;
A
#
# COMPACT_ATOMS: atom_id res chain seq x y z
N MET A 1 -4.41 4.28 25.02
CA MET A 1 -3.96 4.28 23.61
C MET A 1 -3.87 2.82 23.18
N ILE A 2 -4.44 2.46 22.04
CA ILE A 2 -4.38 1.11 21.49
C ILE A 2 -3.45 1.14 20.28
N ILE A 3 -2.58 0.14 20.16
CA ILE A 3 -1.67 -0.01 19.04
C ILE A 3 -2.02 -1.32 18.33
N ASN A 4 -2.48 -1.20 17.09
CA ASN A 4 -2.77 -2.35 16.24
C ASN A 4 -1.70 -2.45 15.14
N GLN A 5 -1.25 -3.67 14.87
CA GLN A 5 -0.28 -3.97 13.82
C GLN A 5 -0.86 -4.98 12.85
N TYR A 6 -0.70 -4.72 11.56
CA TYR A 6 -1.11 -5.61 10.49
C TYR A 6 0.09 -5.86 9.59
N LYS A 7 0.33 -7.13 9.28
CA LYS A 7 1.47 -7.56 8.48
C LYS A 7 0.95 -8.52 7.41
N THR A 8 1.30 -8.27 6.17
CA THR A 8 1.01 -9.19 5.08
C THR A 8 2.28 -9.43 4.27
N ILE A 9 2.42 -10.67 3.80
CA ILE A 9 3.41 -11.05 2.81
C ILE A 9 2.72 -12.00 1.84
N GLY A 10 2.97 -11.84 0.56
CA GLY A 10 2.33 -12.63 -0.47
C GLY A 10 3.20 -12.73 -1.71
N VAL A 11 2.94 -13.76 -2.50
CA VAL A 11 3.55 -13.93 -3.81
C VAL A 11 2.46 -13.70 -4.86
N GLU A 12 2.76 -12.86 -5.83
CA GLU A 12 1.92 -12.62 -7.00
C GLU A 12 2.58 -13.25 -8.22
N ILE A 13 1.79 -14.00 -8.97
CA ILE A 13 2.20 -14.68 -10.20
C ILE A 13 1.33 -14.16 -11.33
N HIS A 14 1.95 -13.52 -12.30
CA HIS A 14 1.27 -12.97 -13.46
C HIS A 14 1.12 -14.02 -14.56
N SER A 15 -0.02 -13.99 -15.26
CA SER A 15 -0.35 -14.96 -16.32
C SER A 15 0.66 -15.01 -17.47
N GLY A 16 1.38 -13.91 -17.73
CA GLY A 16 2.39 -13.86 -18.80
C GLY A 16 3.57 -14.81 -18.57
N LEU A 17 3.77 -15.28 -17.33
CA LEU A 17 4.67 -16.40 -17.03
C LEU A 17 4.34 -17.66 -17.84
N PHE A 18 3.06 -17.85 -18.17
CA PHE A 18 2.53 -19.00 -18.90
C PHE A 18 2.25 -18.68 -20.37
N GLY A 19 2.84 -17.61 -20.91
CA GLY A 19 2.63 -17.17 -22.30
C GLY A 19 1.23 -16.64 -22.59
N LYS A 20 0.45 -16.31 -21.55
CA LYS A 20 -0.92 -15.78 -21.66
C LYS A 20 -1.00 -14.40 -21.04
N GLY A 21 -1.53 -13.41 -21.74
CA GLY A 21 -1.83 -12.10 -21.15
C GLY A 21 -1.40 -10.93 -22.02
N SER A 22 -2.13 -9.82 -21.89
CA SER A 22 -2.00 -8.63 -22.73
C SER A 22 -0.60 -8.00 -22.67
N ALA A 23 0.13 -8.21 -21.57
CA ALA A 23 1.49 -7.72 -21.38
C ALA A 23 2.55 -8.48 -22.21
N ALA A 24 2.26 -9.71 -22.67
CA ALA A 24 3.21 -10.45 -23.52
C ALA A 24 3.37 -9.83 -24.91
N GLY A 25 2.39 -9.04 -25.36
CA GLY A 25 2.44 -8.31 -26.63
C GLY A 25 3.02 -6.90 -26.53
N LEU A 26 3.33 -6.42 -25.33
CA LEU A 26 3.89 -5.08 -25.14
C LEU A 26 5.42 -5.10 -25.33
N PRO A 27 5.99 -4.17 -26.11
CA PRO A 27 7.43 -4.06 -26.24
C PRO A 27 8.05 -3.71 -24.88
N GLY A 28 8.82 -4.62 -24.29
CA GLY A 28 9.54 -4.38 -23.04
C GLY A 28 9.90 -5.63 -22.26
N ARG A 29 10.60 -5.43 -21.14
CA ARG A 29 11.01 -6.50 -20.22
C ARG A 29 10.04 -6.56 -19.06
N TYR A 30 9.38 -7.69 -18.84
CA TYR A 30 8.38 -7.89 -17.78
C TYR A 30 8.87 -8.88 -16.72
N GLY A 31 8.63 -8.55 -15.45
CA GLY A 31 8.79 -9.47 -14.33
C GLY A 31 7.43 -10.04 -13.90
N TRP A 32 7.34 -11.37 -13.87
CA TRP A 32 6.11 -12.14 -13.72
C TRP A 32 5.89 -12.73 -12.33
N VAL A 33 6.93 -12.78 -11.50
CA VAL A 33 6.83 -13.25 -10.11
C VAL A 33 7.25 -12.14 -9.17
N ARG A 34 6.40 -11.84 -8.20
CA ARG A 34 6.61 -10.73 -7.27
C ARG A 34 6.35 -11.16 -5.85
N VAL A 35 7.20 -10.67 -4.96
CA VAL A 35 7.00 -10.78 -3.52
C VAL A 35 6.49 -9.43 -3.04
N ASN A 36 5.25 -9.42 -2.55
CA ASN A 36 4.59 -8.25 -2.02
C ASN A 36 4.55 -8.34 -0.49
N GLY A 37 4.66 -7.20 0.18
CA GLY A 37 4.39 -7.14 1.61
C GLY A 37 3.91 -5.78 2.05
N SER A 38 3.13 -5.79 3.14
CA SER A 38 2.61 -4.58 3.77
C SER A 38 2.80 -4.67 5.27
N TYR A 39 3.16 -3.55 5.87
CA TYR A 39 3.23 -3.34 7.30
C TYR A 39 2.43 -2.09 7.66
N MET A 40 1.38 -2.26 8.45
CA MET A 40 0.55 -1.15 8.91
C MET A 40 0.56 -1.08 10.43
N LEU A 41 0.93 0.07 10.95
CA LEU A 41 0.84 0.43 12.35
C LEU A 41 -0.29 1.44 12.52
N ASN A 42 -1.25 1.12 13.38
CA ASN A 42 -2.42 1.94 13.61
C ASN A 42 -2.52 2.30 15.09
N LEU A 43 -2.52 3.60 15.39
CA LEU A 43 -2.61 4.17 16.73
C LEU A 43 -4.04 4.67 16.93
N ALA A 44 -4.75 4.06 17.87
CA ALA A 44 -6.09 4.47 18.27
C ALA A 44 -6.08 5.18 19.63
N LYS A 45 -6.83 6.28 19.72
CA LYS A 45 -6.98 7.09 20.93
C LYS A 45 -8.40 6.91 21.48
N ALA A 46 -8.54 7.02 22.80
CA ALA A 46 -9.83 7.04 23.45
C ALA A 46 -10.47 8.43 23.29
N TYR A 47 -11.76 8.44 22.97
CA TYR A 47 -12.61 9.62 22.85
C TYR A 47 -13.87 9.39 23.69
N ASP A 48 -14.47 10.48 24.15
CA ASP A 48 -15.78 10.42 24.83
C ASP A 48 -16.85 9.97 23.83
N ASP A 49 -17.67 9.02 24.24
CA ASP A 49 -18.83 8.61 23.46
C ASP A 49 -19.89 9.73 23.50
N PRO A 50 -20.25 10.34 22.34
CA PRO A 50 -21.21 11.43 22.31
C PRO A 50 -22.65 10.98 22.66
N ILE A 51 -22.92 9.67 22.65
CA ILE A 51 -24.22 9.08 22.96
C ILE A 51 -24.26 8.57 24.40
N LYS A 52 -23.18 7.94 24.88
CA LYS A 52 -23.11 7.34 26.23
C LYS A 52 -22.02 8.01 27.07
N LYS A 53 -22.42 8.97 27.89
CA LYS A 53 -21.52 9.88 28.65
C LYS A 53 -20.46 9.20 29.53
N ASP A 54 -20.67 7.95 29.95
CA ASP A 54 -19.74 7.18 30.79
C ASP A 54 -18.89 6.17 29.99
N ASN A 55 -19.03 6.12 28.66
CA ASN A 55 -18.28 5.24 27.79
C ASN A 55 -17.19 5.97 27.02
N LYS A 56 -16.12 5.23 26.72
CA LYS A 56 -15.05 5.66 25.82
C LYS A 56 -15.14 4.87 24.52
N LEU A 57 -15.05 5.56 23.39
CA LEU A 57 -14.85 4.96 22.08
C LEU A 57 -13.38 5.04 21.71
N PHE A 58 -12.87 3.99 21.04
CA PHE A 58 -11.53 4.02 20.48
C PHE A 58 -11.62 4.23 18.98
N ALA A 59 -11.01 5.30 18.50
CA ALA A 59 -10.97 5.62 17.08
C ALA A 59 -9.53 5.81 16.61
N ASN A 60 -9.31 5.58 15.31
CA ASN A 60 -8.01 5.77 14.70
C ASN A 60 -7.59 7.23 14.84
N TRP A 61 -6.35 7.44 15.29
CA TRP A 61 -5.75 8.76 15.44
C TRP A 61 -4.64 8.95 14.42
N GLN A 62 -3.75 7.97 14.30
CA GLN A 62 -2.66 7.99 13.35
C GLN A 62 -2.46 6.61 12.76
N ARG A 63 -2.06 6.54 11.49
CA ARG A 63 -1.67 5.30 10.84
C ARG A 63 -0.42 5.51 10.02
N LEU A 64 0.51 4.56 10.13
CA LEU A 64 1.68 4.45 9.29
C LEU A 64 1.53 3.17 8.47
N GLN A 65 1.70 3.26 7.16
CA GLN A 65 1.64 2.12 6.26
C GLN A 65 2.89 2.10 5.38
N PHE A 66 3.61 1.00 5.44
CA PHE A 66 4.73 0.67 4.58
C PHE A 66 4.33 -0.47 3.65
N ASP A 67 4.51 -0.29 2.35
CA ASP A 67 4.25 -1.33 1.35
C ASP A 67 5.52 -1.54 0.52
N PHE A 68 5.82 -2.78 0.18
CA PHE A 68 6.90 -3.12 -0.74
C PHE A 68 6.50 -4.20 -1.74
N THR A 69 7.13 -4.17 -2.90
CA THR A 69 7.07 -5.20 -3.92
C THR A 69 8.47 -5.44 -4.45
N TYR A 70 8.89 -6.71 -4.50
CA TYR A 70 10.14 -7.11 -5.10
C TYR A 70 9.89 -8.08 -6.26
N ILE A 71 10.41 -7.73 -7.43
CA ILE A 71 10.32 -8.54 -8.64
C ILE A 71 11.40 -9.63 -8.55
N ALA A 72 10.98 -10.89 -8.42
CA ALA A 72 11.82 -12.01 -8.03
C ALA A 72 12.25 -12.92 -9.19
N ASP A 73 11.64 -12.80 -10.37
CA ASP A 73 11.93 -13.69 -11.50
C ASP A 73 13.13 -13.25 -12.36
N LYS A 74 13.42 -14.04 -13.40
CA LYS A 74 14.43 -13.74 -14.42
C LYS A 74 13.94 -12.60 -15.31
N TYR A 75 14.01 -11.41 -14.75
CA TYR A 75 13.82 -10.14 -15.42
C TYR A 75 14.93 -9.89 -16.46
N GLU A 76 14.83 -10.55 -17.63
CA GLU A 76 15.52 -10.25 -18.90
C GLU A 76 16.91 -9.55 -18.73
N ASN A 77 17.87 -10.29 -18.15
CA ASN A 77 19.27 -9.92 -17.93
C ASN A 77 19.60 -8.89 -16.82
N TYR A 78 18.65 -8.46 -16.00
CA TYR A 78 18.99 -7.75 -14.77
C TYR A 78 19.39 -8.71 -13.65
N LYS A 79 20.58 -8.49 -13.08
CA LYS A 79 21.06 -9.18 -11.88
C LYS A 79 19.98 -9.11 -10.79
N ALA A 80 19.82 -10.18 -10.00
CA ALA A 80 18.89 -10.22 -8.86
C ALA A 80 19.10 -9.02 -7.91
N PHE A 81 20.33 -8.53 -7.79
CA PHE A 81 20.68 -7.40 -6.95
C PHE A 81 20.42 -6.01 -7.57
N ASN A 82 19.78 -5.90 -8.74
CA ASN A 82 19.38 -4.59 -9.26
C ASN A 82 18.13 -4.05 -8.54
N ILE A 83 18.30 -3.71 -7.26
CA ILE A 83 17.25 -3.22 -6.36
C ILE A 83 16.57 -1.99 -6.96
N LYS A 84 17.34 -1.10 -7.61
CA LYS A 84 16.82 0.10 -8.29
C LYS A 84 15.72 -0.22 -9.30
N LYS A 85 15.78 -1.37 -9.97
CA LYS A 85 14.76 -1.79 -10.95
C LYS A 85 13.71 -2.73 -10.37
N ARG A 86 14.11 -3.57 -9.42
CA ARG A 86 13.28 -4.68 -8.91
C ARG A 86 12.43 -4.32 -7.70
N LEU A 87 12.78 -3.27 -6.95
CA LEU A 87 12.12 -2.90 -5.72
C LEU A 87 11.18 -1.72 -5.92
N ASN A 88 9.93 -1.91 -5.55
CA ASN A 88 8.96 -0.84 -5.32
C ASN A 88 8.74 -0.72 -3.81
N VAL A 89 8.73 0.51 -3.29
CA VAL A 89 8.42 0.79 -1.89
C VAL A 89 7.53 2.01 -1.78
N SER A 90 6.68 2.03 -0.76
CA SER A 90 5.89 3.21 -0.41
C SER A 90 5.77 3.34 1.10
N LEU A 91 5.76 4.56 1.58
CA LEU A 91 5.47 4.91 2.96
C LEU A 91 4.38 5.97 2.96
N LYS A 92 3.30 5.70 3.69
CA LYS A 92 2.15 6.59 3.85
C LYS A 92 1.88 6.81 5.32
N TYR A 93 1.63 8.06 5.68
CA TYR A 93 1.19 8.47 6.99
C TYR A 93 -0.20 9.08 6.87
N TYR A 94 -1.07 8.72 7.81
CA TYR A 94 -2.44 9.17 7.88
C TYR A 94 -2.64 9.84 9.24
N TYR A 95 -3.14 11.06 9.21
CA TYR A 95 -3.58 11.80 10.38
C TYR A 95 -5.11 11.90 10.35
N HIS A 96 -5.77 11.24 11.30
CA HIS A 96 -7.23 11.27 11.42
C HIS A 96 -7.68 12.58 12.07
N LEU A 97 -8.69 13.21 11.47
CA LEU A 97 -9.23 14.47 11.95
C LEU A 97 -10.00 14.22 13.25
N PRO A 98 -9.73 14.98 14.34
CA PRO A 98 -10.33 14.71 15.65
C PRO A 98 -11.86 14.88 15.66
N PHE A 99 -12.40 15.69 14.76
CA PHE A 99 -13.83 15.97 14.60
C PHE A 99 -14.51 15.10 13.52
N LEU A 100 -13.73 14.40 12.70
CA LEU A 100 -14.20 13.49 11.65
C LEU A 100 -13.34 12.23 11.71
N GLN A 101 -13.62 11.37 12.69
CA GLN A 101 -12.76 10.22 13.02
C GLN A 101 -12.53 9.26 11.84
N ASP A 102 -13.50 9.17 10.93
CA ASP A 102 -13.40 8.36 9.72
C ASP A 102 -12.65 9.01 8.56
N VAL A 103 -12.34 10.32 8.66
CA VAL A 103 -11.61 11.08 7.65
C VAL A 103 -10.19 11.33 8.11
N SER A 104 -9.24 11.12 7.22
CA SER A 104 -7.82 11.36 7.45
C SER A 104 -7.20 12.18 6.33
N ILE A 105 -6.27 13.05 6.69
CA ILE A 105 -5.33 13.63 5.75
C ILE A 105 -4.18 12.64 5.63
N LEU A 106 -3.80 12.32 4.39
CA LEU A 106 -2.69 11.43 4.11
C LEU A 106 -1.57 12.16 3.38
N ALA A 107 -0.35 11.84 3.77
CA ALA A 107 0.86 12.26 3.11
C ALA A 107 1.85 11.10 3.05
N GLY A 108 2.64 11.05 2.00
CA GLY A 108 3.59 9.96 1.83
C GLY A 108 4.37 10.08 0.54
N GLY A 109 5.03 8.99 0.21
CA GLY A 109 5.78 8.90 -1.02
C GLY A 109 6.33 7.51 -1.19
N GLY A 110 7.00 7.30 -2.31
CA GLY A 110 7.58 6.02 -2.61
C GLY A 110 8.51 6.07 -3.79
N TYR A 111 9.00 4.89 -4.09
CA TYR A 111 9.87 4.63 -5.21
C TYR A 111 9.26 3.49 -6.02
N ARG A 112 9.10 3.72 -7.33
CA ARG A 112 8.84 2.66 -8.28
C ARG A 112 10.15 2.35 -8.98
N GLY A 113 10.68 1.16 -8.75
CA GLY A 113 11.69 0.58 -9.63
C GLY A 113 11.10 0.23 -10.99
N GLN A 114 9.84 -0.21 -10.98
CA GLN A 114 9.06 -0.58 -12.15
C GLN A 114 7.57 -0.29 -11.95
N ASP A 115 6.89 0.22 -12.98
CA ASP A 115 5.48 0.63 -12.92
C ASP A 115 4.57 -0.20 -13.82
N ASP A 116 4.03 -1.27 -13.25
CA ASP A 116 3.41 -2.41 -13.94
C ASP A 116 2.12 -2.11 -14.72
N TYR A 117 1.62 -0.88 -14.60
CA TYR A 117 0.35 -0.45 -15.18
C TYR A 117 0.50 0.79 -16.07
N ASN A 118 1.73 1.13 -16.45
CA ASN A 118 2.03 2.36 -17.19
C ASN A 118 2.91 2.09 -18.41
N ILE A 119 2.73 2.88 -19.48
CA ILE A 119 3.58 2.85 -20.69
C ILE A 119 5.06 3.12 -20.38
N SER A 120 5.33 3.81 -19.26
CA SER A 120 6.66 4.09 -18.72
C SER A 120 7.21 2.96 -17.84
N PHE A 121 6.70 1.74 -18.00
CA PHE A 121 7.00 0.55 -17.18
C PHE A 121 8.48 0.37 -16.82
N GLN A 122 9.40 0.66 -17.75
CA GLN A 122 10.84 0.47 -17.53
C GLN A 122 11.53 1.61 -16.76
N SER A 123 10.87 2.75 -16.63
CA SER A 123 11.42 3.92 -15.95
C SER A 123 11.25 3.77 -14.45
N SER A 124 12.29 4.12 -13.72
CA SER A 124 12.26 4.12 -12.26
C SER A 124 12.16 5.55 -11.78
N TYR A 125 11.22 5.81 -10.87
CA TYR A 125 10.91 7.17 -10.43
C TYR A 125 10.48 7.20 -8.97
N GLY A 126 10.81 8.31 -8.32
CA GLY A 126 10.25 8.66 -7.01
C GLY A 126 8.93 9.39 -7.19
N TYR A 127 8.02 9.26 -6.24
CA TYR A 127 6.74 9.96 -6.25
C TYR A 127 6.34 10.38 -4.84
N GLY A 128 5.54 11.44 -4.77
CA GLY A 128 4.87 11.90 -3.54
C GLY A 128 3.37 11.61 -3.60
N ILE A 129 2.76 11.46 -2.44
CA ILE A 129 1.31 11.33 -2.28
C ILE A 129 0.87 12.35 -1.24
N VAL A 130 -0.17 13.12 -1.57
CA VAL A 130 -0.93 13.92 -0.62
C VAL A 130 -2.41 13.75 -0.94
N GLY A 131 -3.28 13.67 0.06
CA GLY A 131 -4.70 13.51 -0.19
C GLY A 131 -5.55 13.35 1.06
N LEU A 132 -6.80 12.94 0.84
CA LEU A 132 -7.76 12.61 1.88
C LEU A 132 -8.14 11.14 1.74
N ALA A 133 -8.29 10.45 2.87
CA ALA A 133 -8.80 9.09 2.94
C ALA A 133 -9.97 9.05 3.92
N SER A 134 -11.08 8.45 3.49
CA SER A 134 -12.29 8.29 4.30
C SER A 134 -12.67 6.82 4.39
N GLY A 135 -13.03 6.35 5.58
CA GLY A 135 -13.62 5.04 5.80
C GLY A 135 -15.15 5.13 5.77
N LEU A 136 -15.81 4.24 5.02
CA LEU A 136 -17.26 4.06 5.11
C LEU A 136 -17.53 2.78 5.89
N SER A 137 -18.16 2.92 7.06
CA SER A 137 -18.61 1.80 7.87
C SER A 137 -20.12 1.65 7.72
N PHE A 138 -20.55 0.60 7.01
CA PHE A 138 -21.96 0.26 6.91
C PHE A 138 -22.33 -0.66 8.08
N LEU A 139 -23.13 -0.15 9.01
CA LEU A 139 -23.80 -0.99 10.01
C LEU A 139 -24.98 -1.68 9.32
N LEU A 140 -24.71 -2.81 8.69
CA LEU A 140 -25.74 -3.73 8.22
C LEU A 140 -26.29 -4.49 9.43
N ASN A 141 -27.21 -3.87 10.16
CA ASN A 141 -28.00 -4.57 11.15
C ASN A 141 -29.16 -5.30 10.44
N LYS A 142 -29.38 -6.56 10.81
CA LYS A 142 -30.63 -7.28 10.53
C LYS A 142 -31.63 -6.98 11.64
#